data_AF-A0A919Q2G9-F1
#
_entry.id   AF-A0A919Q2G9-F1
#
_cell.length_a   1.000
_cell.length_b   1.000
_cell.length_c   1.000
_cell.angle_alpha   90.00
_cell.angle_beta   90.00
_cell.angle_gamma   90.00
#
_symmetry.space_group_name_H-M   'P 1'
#
loop_
_entity.id
_entity.type
_entity.pdbx_description
1 polymer ?
#
loop_
_entity_poly.entity_id
_entity_poly.type
_entity_poly.pdbx_seq_one_letter_code
_entity_poly.pdbx_strand_id
1 'polypeptide(L)'
;MNTHTATQLTLPLDLPTADTGWCQRWRLRQPGWQHRHLGGFDPDRYTVALIAARPARLFVLQHHYSASWPKAQLCYGLLARTPDLDDYPDPHPTARTPAGLLVGVAALSIPMHPAVLTKPFPGLVPNRESLDLGRFVLLDPVPGNAETWFLARVFRLAASAGIGGAVAFSDPMPRCRFGELLMGGHHGIAYQGGNGRHVGTSRGGPLVLFPDATSMPARTLTKIRTGAQGWRGAAERLILRGASPYTSTQPLAQWLPPALTAAGATVVQHPGTFKYAWQIRTGRDARIALPALPYPKPPTSIDELVRTVLAAGGHR
;
A
#
# COMPACT_ATOMS: atom_id res chain seq x y z
N MET A 1 6.09 -43.27 3.84
CA MET A 1 4.94 -42.55 3.26
C MET A 1 4.38 -41.66 4.35
N ASN A 2 4.92 -40.45 4.51
CA ASN A 2 4.42 -39.47 5.46
C ASN A 2 3.51 -38.49 4.72
N THR A 3 2.22 -38.59 4.99
CA THR A 3 1.20 -37.65 4.58
C THR A 3 1.45 -36.32 5.31
N HIS A 4 2.00 -35.34 4.58
CA HIS A 4 1.97 -33.95 5.02
C HIS A 4 0.51 -33.51 5.08
N THR A 5 -0.02 -33.36 6.28
CA THR A 5 -1.31 -32.73 6.53
C THR A 5 -1.18 -31.28 6.09
N ALA A 6 -1.73 -30.96 4.92
CA ALA A 6 -1.90 -29.59 4.47
C ALA A 6 -2.73 -28.87 5.53
N THR A 7 -2.11 -27.94 6.25
CA THR A 7 -2.83 -27.02 7.12
C THR A 7 -3.85 -26.31 6.23
N GLN A 8 -5.13 -26.64 6.39
CA GLN A 8 -6.23 -25.99 5.69
C GLN A 8 -6.16 -24.49 6.01
N LEU A 9 -5.62 -23.72 5.08
CA LEU A 9 -5.79 -22.28 5.00
C LEU A 9 -7.30 -22.03 5.03
N THR A 10 -7.85 -21.70 6.21
CA THR A 10 -9.24 -21.31 6.34
C THR A 10 -9.32 -19.87 5.86
N LEU A 11 -9.43 -19.71 4.54
CA LEU A 11 -9.69 -18.41 3.94
C LEU A 11 -11.12 -18.01 4.29
N PRO A 12 -11.37 -16.78 4.78
CA PRO A 12 -12.72 -16.23 4.78
C PRO A 12 -13.28 -16.34 3.37
N LEU A 13 -14.49 -16.91 3.23
CA LEU A 13 -15.08 -17.34 1.97
C LEU A 13 -15.36 -16.18 0.97
N ASP A 14 -15.19 -14.93 1.40
CA ASP A 14 -15.56 -13.72 0.65
C ASP A 14 -14.35 -12.84 0.34
N LEU A 15 -13.33 -13.38 -0.30
CA LEU A 15 -12.31 -12.55 -0.92
C LEU A 15 -12.85 -12.09 -2.26
N PRO A 16 -13.14 -10.79 -2.47
CA PRO A 16 -13.64 -10.33 -3.74
C PRO A 16 -12.60 -10.56 -4.84
N THR A 17 -12.86 -11.56 -5.66
CA THR A 17 -12.23 -11.82 -6.96
C THR A 17 -12.77 -10.81 -8.00
N ALA A 18 -12.32 -10.89 -9.25
CA ALA A 18 -12.47 -9.85 -10.27
C ALA A 18 -13.90 -9.37 -10.53
N ASP A 19 -14.04 -8.04 -10.69
CA ASP A 19 -15.24 -7.33 -11.14
C ASP A 19 -16.46 -7.35 -10.20
N THR A 20 -16.22 -7.63 -8.92
CA THR A 20 -17.30 -7.83 -7.95
C THR A 20 -17.82 -6.55 -7.31
N GLY A 21 -17.44 -5.35 -7.77
CA GLY A 21 -17.94 -4.08 -7.21
C GLY A 21 -17.51 -3.78 -5.75
N TRP A 22 -16.72 -4.63 -5.12
CA TRP A 22 -16.16 -4.43 -3.79
C TRP A 22 -14.91 -3.58 -3.80
N CYS A 23 -14.77 -2.74 -2.78
CA CYS A 23 -13.58 -1.93 -2.56
C CYS A 23 -13.03 -2.15 -1.15
N GLN A 24 -11.71 -2.23 -1.05
CA GLN A 24 -11.08 -2.59 0.22
C GLN A 24 -11.02 -1.39 1.18
N ARG A 25 -11.12 -1.70 2.47
CA ARG A 25 -11.03 -0.79 3.61
C ARG A 25 -10.03 -1.31 4.62
N TRP A 26 -9.58 -0.43 5.50
CA TRP A 26 -8.61 -0.79 6.53
C TRP A 26 -8.90 -0.13 7.86
N ARG A 27 -8.92 -0.93 8.93
CA ARG A 27 -8.94 -0.46 10.31
C ARG A 27 -7.99 -1.28 11.14
N LEU A 28 -7.07 -0.64 11.88
CA LEU A 28 -6.12 -1.34 12.75
C LEU A 28 -5.34 -2.47 12.02
N ARG A 29 -5.04 -2.26 10.73
CA ARG A 29 -4.41 -3.24 9.82
C ARG A 29 -5.25 -4.49 9.55
N GLN A 30 -6.52 -4.49 9.90
CA GLN A 30 -7.49 -5.49 9.49
C GLN A 30 -8.18 -5.02 8.20
N PRO A 31 -8.29 -5.89 7.18
CA PRO A 31 -9.02 -5.58 5.97
C PRO A 31 -10.53 -5.58 6.24
N GLY A 32 -11.25 -4.72 5.53
CA GLY A 32 -12.70 -4.79 5.36
C GLY A 32 -13.05 -4.54 3.89
N TRP A 33 -14.31 -4.72 3.52
CA TRP A 33 -14.76 -4.51 2.15
C TRP A 33 -16.10 -3.79 2.11
N GLN A 34 -16.25 -2.89 1.15
CA GLN A 34 -17.47 -2.13 0.90
C GLN A 34 -17.88 -2.31 -0.55
N HIS A 35 -19.08 -2.83 -0.77
CA HIS A 35 -19.61 -3.06 -2.12
C HIS A 35 -20.27 -1.78 -2.67
N ARG A 36 -20.02 -1.42 -3.93
CA ARG A 36 -20.58 -0.22 -4.60
C ARG A 36 -22.11 -0.14 -4.57
N HIS A 37 -22.81 -1.28 -4.73
CA HIS A 37 -24.28 -1.40 -4.66
C HIS A 37 -24.84 -1.23 -3.25
N LEU A 38 -24.04 -1.34 -2.19
CA LEU A 38 -24.50 -0.95 -0.85
C LEU A 38 -24.75 0.56 -0.78
N GLY A 39 -24.28 1.33 -1.77
CA GLY A 39 -24.60 2.74 -1.94
C GLY A 39 -24.14 3.57 -0.75
N GLY A 40 -24.83 4.68 -0.50
CA GLY A 40 -24.68 5.45 0.73
C GLY A 40 -23.50 6.41 0.79
N PHE A 41 -22.63 6.47 -0.23
CA PHE A 41 -21.64 7.55 -0.30
C PHE A 41 -22.34 8.86 -0.66
N ASP A 42 -22.54 9.68 0.35
CA ASP A 42 -22.99 11.05 0.22
C ASP A 42 -21.79 11.99 0.33
N PRO A 43 -21.36 12.67 -0.76
CA PRO A 43 -20.25 13.61 -0.72
C PRO A 43 -20.54 14.82 0.21
N ASP A 44 -21.81 15.09 0.51
CA ASP A 44 -22.24 16.14 1.42
C ASP A 44 -22.06 15.77 2.90
N ARG A 45 -21.46 14.61 3.19
CA ARG A 45 -20.99 14.23 4.53
C ARG A 45 -19.47 14.30 4.70
N TYR A 46 -18.73 14.58 3.62
CA TYR A 46 -17.26 14.53 3.62
C TYR A 46 -16.61 15.78 3.04
N THR A 47 -15.49 16.17 3.64
CA THR A 47 -14.59 17.22 3.14
C THR A 47 -13.23 16.62 2.84
N VAL A 48 -12.53 17.17 1.84
CA VAL A 48 -11.12 16.86 1.58
C VAL A 48 -10.29 18.10 1.82
N ALA A 49 -9.26 17.98 2.66
CA ALA A 49 -8.39 19.09 3.01
C ALA A 49 -6.92 18.65 3.04
N LEU A 50 -6.02 19.62 2.80
CA LEU A 50 -4.60 19.44 3.11
C LEU A 50 -4.45 19.37 4.64
N ILE A 51 -3.68 18.39 5.12
CA ILE A 51 -3.43 18.17 6.55
C ILE A 51 -1.93 18.11 6.84
N ALA A 52 -1.55 18.37 8.09
CA ALA A 52 -0.17 18.25 8.52
C ALA A 52 0.35 16.80 8.37
N ALA A 53 1.66 16.64 8.17
CA ALA A 53 2.26 15.32 7.98
C ALA A 53 2.14 14.41 9.22
N ARG A 54 2.15 14.98 10.43
CA ARG A 54 2.07 14.21 11.69
C ARG A 54 0.76 13.41 11.82
N PRO A 55 -0.44 14.00 11.76
CA PRO A 55 -1.70 13.23 11.83
C PRO A 55 -1.82 12.22 10.69
N ALA A 56 -1.43 12.59 9.47
CA ALA A 56 -1.44 11.66 8.33
C ALA A 56 -0.54 10.44 8.56
N ARG A 57 0.67 10.67 9.11
CA ARG A 57 1.63 9.62 9.45
C ARG A 57 1.08 8.67 10.48
N LEU A 58 0.54 9.18 11.58
CA LEU A 58 0.02 8.35 12.65
C LEU A 58 -1.14 7.48 12.15
N PHE A 59 -2.08 8.10 11.42
CA PHE A 59 -3.20 7.40 10.79
C PHE A 59 -2.73 6.27 9.86
N VAL A 60 -1.79 6.56 8.95
CA VAL A 60 -1.28 5.55 8.00
C VAL A 60 -0.57 4.40 8.73
N LEU A 61 0.27 4.69 9.73
CA LEU A 61 0.98 3.65 10.47
C LEU A 61 0.03 2.73 11.24
N GLN A 62 -1.08 3.28 11.73
CA GLN A 62 -2.09 2.53 12.47
C GLN A 62 -3.01 1.70 11.56
N HIS A 63 -3.45 2.25 10.43
CA HIS A 63 -4.50 1.64 9.62
C HIS A 63 -3.98 0.90 8.39
N HIS A 64 -2.98 1.42 7.68
CA HIS A 64 -2.53 0.83 6.42
C HIS A 64 -1.76 -0.48 6.66
N TYR A 65 -2.05 -1.51 5.85
CA TYR A 65 -1.46 -2.85 5.99
C TYR A 65 0.07 -2.88 6.03
N SER A 66 0.74 -1.94 5.36
CA SER A 66 2.19 -1.88 5.26
C SER A 66 2.85 -1.33 6.52
N ALA A 67 2.06 -0.73 7.43
CA ALA A 67 2.52 -0.09 8.67
C ALA A 67 3.78 0.78 8.48
N SER A 68 3.87 1.49 7.35
CA SER A 68 5.05 2.24 6.97
C SER A 68 4.68 3.59 6.36
N TRP A 69 5.56 4.58 6.53
CA TRP A 69 5.34 5.95 6.09
C TRP A 69 6.28 6.32 4.93
N PRO A 70 5.79 6.86 3.80
CA PRO A 70 6.62 7.31 2.70
C PRO A 70 7.26 8.68 2.99
N LYS A 71 8.15 9.14 2.11
CA LYS A 71 8.66 10.52 2.12
C LYS A 71 7.59 11.46 1.53
N ALA A 72 6.49 11.64 2.25
CA ALA A 72 5.35 12.45 1.85
C ALA A 72 5.74 13.94 1.74
N GLN A 73 5.23 14.60 0.70
CA GLN A 73 5.30 16.05 0.50
C GLN A 73 3.96 16.72 0.74
N LEU A 74 2.87 16.13 0.23
CA LEU A 74 1.51 16.64 0.39
C LEU A 74 0.65 15.54 1.00
N CYS A 75 -0.03 15.87 2.09
CA CYS A 75 -0.91 14.96 2.81
C CYS A 75 -2.33 15.50 2.79
N TYR A 76 -3.28 14.71 2.32
CA TYR A 76 -4.68 15.07 2.29
C TYR A 76 -5.47 14.12 3.19
N GLY A 77 -6.40 14.70 3.95
CA GLY A 77 -7.35 13.98 4.79
C GLY A 77 -8.73 13.95 4.15
N LEU A 78 -9.40 12.80 4.25
CA LEU A 78 -10.85 12.69 4.12
C LEU A 78 -11.46 12.89 5.50
N LEU A 79 -12.23 13.97 5.66
CA LEU A 79 -12.80 14.40 6.93
C LEU A 79 -14.33 14.21 6.89
N ALA A 80 -14.87 13.43 7.82
CA ALA A 80 -16.30 13.26 8.01
C ALA A 80 -16.86 14.37 8.92
N ARG A 81 -17.99 14.97 8.52
CA ARG A 81 -18.61 16.15 9.19
C ARG A 81 -19.38 15.84 10.50
N THR A 82 -19.38 14.59 11.02
CA THR A 82 -20.09 14.05 12.23
C THR A 82 -21.64 13.91 12.12
N PRO A 83 -22.35 13.03 12.89
CA PRO A 83 -21.95 12.01 13.88
C PRO A 83 -22.46 10.56 13.63
N ASP A 84 -22.86 10.09 12.44
CA ASP A 84 -23.29 8.67 12.28
C ASP A 84 -22.13 7.63 12.36
N LEU A 85 -21.09 7.96 13.11
CA LEU A 85 -20.02 7.10 13.56
C LEU A 85 -20.10 6.94 15.10
N ASP A 86 -21.31 6.96 15.66
CA ASP A 86 -21.54 6.79 17.11
C ASP A 86 -21.10 5.40 17.63
N ASP A 87 -20.88 4.43 16.74
CA ASP A 87 -20.26 3.12 17.01
C ASP A 87 -18.76 3.06 16.70
N TYR A 88 -18.06 4.21 16.62
CA TYR A 88 -16.63 4.22 16.25
C TYR A 88 -15.74 3.87 17.44
N PRO A 89 -15.11 2.67 17.46
CA PRO A 89 -14.16 2.32 18.50
C PRO A 89 -12.84 3.02 18.18
N ASP A 90 -12.51 3.99 19.05
CA ASP A 90 -11.20 4.61 19.17
C ASP A 90 -10.82 5.63 18.07
N PRO A 91 -11.31 6.88 18.14
CA PRO A 91 -10.73 7.98 17.40
C PRO A 91 -9.30 8.17 17.91
N HIS A 92 -8.32 7.73 17.11
CA HIS A 92 -6.91 8.06 17.33
C HIS A 92 -6.80 9.53 17.79
N PRO A 93 -5.95 9.89 18.76
CA PRO A 93 -5.95 11.22 19.38
C PRO A 93 -5.74 12.39 18.40
N THR A 94 -5.31 12.10 17.17
CA THR A 94 -5.18 13.09 16.08
C THR A 94 -6.25 12.98 14.98
N ALA A 95 -7.31 12.20 15.21
CA ALA A 95 -8.37 11.96 14.23
C ALA A 95 -9.40 13.09 14.22
N ARG A 96 -9.63 13.79 15.33
CA ARG A 96 -10.53 14.94 15.34
C ARG A 96 -9.80 16.21 14.93
N THR A 97 -10.36 16.90 13.95
CA THR A 97 -9.99 18.26 13.55
C THR A 97 -11.20 19.16 13.70
N PRO A 98 -11.03 20.49 13.75
CA PRO A 98 -12.18 21.41 13.69
C PRO A 98 -13.08 21.21 12.47
N ALA A 99 -12.53 20.66 11.38
CA ALA A 99 -13.23 20.39 10.13
C ALA A 99 -13.88 18.99 10.04
N GLY A 100 -13.77 18.17 11.09
CA GLY A 100 -14.37 16.82 11.15
C GLY A 100 -13.41 15.71 11.60
N LEU A 101 -13.91 14.48 11.58
CA LEU A 101 -13.16 13.25 11.91
C LEU A 101 -12.38 12.75 10.68
N LEU A 102 -11.08 12.52 10.84
CA LEU A 102 -10.20 11.94 9.83
C LEU A 102 -10.53 10.45 9.64
N VAL A 103 -11.05 10.12 8.46
CA VAL A 103 -11.49 8.76 8.09
C VAL A 103 -10.77 8.22 6.84
N GLY A 104 -9.82 8.98 6.30
CA GLY A 104 -8.97 8.53 5.22
C GLY A 104 -7.80 9.46 4.97
N VAL A 105 -6.73 8.93 4.39
CA VAL A 105 -5.50 9.67 4.06
C VAL A 105 -5.03 9.33 2.65
N ALA A 106 -4.68 10.37 1.90
CA ALA A 106 -3.92 10.29 0.65
C ALA A 106 -2.59 11.06 0.82
N ALA A 107 -1.46 10.37 0.67
CA ALA A 107 -0.13 10.98 0.76
C ALA A 107 0.56 10.95 -0.60
N LEU A 108 0.79 12.13 -1.18
CA LEU A 108 1.66 12.30 -2.34
C LEU A 108 3.10 12.47 -1.85
N SER A 109 4.01 11.72 -2.45
CA SER A 109 5.33 11.46 -1.90
C SER A 109 6.41 11.40 -2.97
N ILE A 110 7.66 11.47 -2.51
CA ILE A 110 8.85 11.30 -3.35
C ILE A 110 9.14 9.81 -3.48
N PRO A 111 9.12 9.23 -4.70
CA PRO A 111 9.47 7.85 -4.90
C PRO A 111 10.97 7.62 -4.68
N MET A 112 11.35 6.36 -4.46
CA MET A 112 12.74 5.99 -4.19
C MET A 112 13.70 6.23 -5.37
N HIS A 113 13.17 6.33 -6.59
CA HIS A 113 13.96 6.54 -7.80
C HIS A 113 13.27 7.54 -8.73
N PRO A 114 13.97 8.57 -9.25
CA PRO A 114 13.36 9.63 -10.06
C PRO A 114 12.71 9.11 -11.36
N ALA A 115 13.26 8.04 -11.94
CA ALA A 115 12.69 7.41 -13.15
C ALA A 115 11.26 6.85 -12.96
N VAL A 116 10.78 6.73 -11.73
CA VAL A 116 9.36 6.45 -11.47
C VAL A 116 8.47 7.55 -12.06
N LEU A 117 8.93 8.81 -12.00
CA LEU A 117 8.21 10.01 -12.46
C LEU A 117 8.67 10.47 -13.85
N THR A 118 9.97 10.48 -14.13
CA THR A 118 10.48 11.03 -15.40
C THR A 118 10.12 10.18 -16.61
N LYS A 119 9.89 8.87 -16.43
CA LYS A 119 9.40 7.99 -17.51
C LYS A 119 7.97 8.33 -17.95
N PRO A 120 6.96 8.37 -17.05
CA PRO A 120 5.59 8.76 -17.42
C PRO A 120 5.44 10.25 -17.72
N PHE A 121 6.23 11.12 -17.09
CA PHE A 121 6.09 12.57 -17.20
C PHE A 121 7.45 13.25 -17.52
N PRO A 122 7.98 13.07 -18.74
CA PRO A 122 9.27 13.67 -19.11
C PRO A 122 9.23 15.20 -19.15
N GLY A 123 8.05 15.80 -19.34
CA GLY A 123 7.86 17.26 -19.38
C GLY A 123 7.64 17.91 -18.01
N LEU A 124 7.64 17.15 -16.90
CA LEU A 124 7.42 17.67 -15.56
C LEU A 124 8.69 17.55 -14.71
N VAL A 125 8.96 18.54 -13.88
CA VAL A 125 10.06 18.49 -12.90
C VAL A 125 9.72 17.44 -11.82
N PRO A 126 10.49 16.33 -11.71
CA PRO A 126 10.19 15.27 -10.76
C PRO A 126 10.28 15.76 -9.31
N ASN A 127 9.38 15.29 -8.45
CA ASN A 127 9.27 15.67 -7.03
C ASN A 127 8.86 17.14 -6.78
N ARG A 128 8.53 17.89 -7.83
CA ARG A 128 8.01 19.26 -7.72
C ARG A 128 6.67 19.38 -8.44
N GLU A 129 6.61 18.90 -9.67
CA GLU A 129 5.41 18.93 -10.51
C GLU A 129 4.83 17.53 -10.72
N SER A 130 5.52 16.49 -10.27
CA SER A 130 5.01 15.12 -10.29
C SER A 130 5.37 14.35 -9.03
N LEU A 131 4.44 13.51 -8.56
CA LEU A 131 4.58 12.77 -7.28
C LEU A 131 4.05 11.34 -7.36
N ASP A 132 4.43 10.53 -6.38
CA ASP A 132 3.91 9.18 -6.15
C ASP A 132 2.81 9.22 -5.08
N LEU A 133 1.62 8.70 -5.38
CA LEU A 133 0.58 8.40 -4.39
C LEU A 133 1.05 7.21 -3.55
N GLY A 134 1.95 7.50 -2.61
CA GLY A 134 2.63 6.49 -1.82
C GLY A 134 1.69 5.84 -0.82
N ARG A 135 0.69 6.55 -0.30
CA ARG A 135 -0.30 5.98 0.63
C ARG A 135 -1.69 6.46 0.28
N PHE A 136 -2.63 5.52 0.28
CA PHE A 136 -4.04 5.79 0.10
C PHE A 136 -4.82 4.79 0.94
N VAL A 137 -5.54 5.29 1.95
CA VAL A 137 -6.21 4.45 2.96
C VAL A 137 -7.50 5.11 3.41
N LEU A 138 -8.58 4.32 3.47
CA LEU A 138 -9.89 4.73 3.99
C LEU A 138 -10.34 3.68 5.01
N LEU A 139 -11.03 4.14 6.06
CA LEU A 139 -11.60 3.28 7.08
C LEU A 139 -12.85 2.56 6.59
N ASP A 140 -13.11 1.39 7.15
CA ASP A 140 -14.24 0.52 6.83
C ASP A 140 -15.65 1.09 6.97
N PRO A 141 -15.96 2.10 7.81
CA PRO A 141 -17.26 2.76 7.76
C PRO A 141 -17.47 3.61 6.51
N VAL A 142 -16.40 3.98 5.80
CA VAL A 142 -16.52 4.86 4.65
C VAL A 142 -17.15 4.09 3.49
N PRO A 143 -18.32 4.50 2.96
CA PRO A 143 -19.04 3.73 1.94
C PRO A 143 -18.25 3.55 0.64
N GLY A 144 -18.70 2.62 -0.21
CA GLY A 144 -18.13 2.41 -1.55
C GLY A 144 -18.23 3.66 -2.42
N ASN A 145 -17.35 3.78 -3.43
CA ASN A 145 -17.19 4.95 -4.32
C ASN A 145 -16.53 6.20 -3.68
N ALA A 146 -16.32 6.21 -2.36
CA ALA A 146 -15.62 7.31 -1.69
C ALA A 146 -14.18 7.49 -2.21
N GLU A 147 -13.52 6.42 -2.65
CA GLU A 147 -12.13 6.44 -3.10
C GLU A 147 -11.92 7.26 -4.35
N THR A 148 -12.75 7.03 -5.38
CA THR A 148 -12.63 7.72 -6.65
C THR A 148 -12.99 9.20 -6.46
N TRP A 149 -14.01 9.49 -5.65
CA TRP A 149 -14.37 10.87 -5.27
C TRP A 149 -13.24 11.55 -4.47
N PHE A 150 -12.70 10.89 -3.45
CA PHE A 150 -11.61 11.41 -2.62
C PHE A 150 -10.38 11.67 -3.48
N LEU A 151 -9.99 10.72 -4.33
CA LEU A 151 -8.82 10.86 -5.20
C LEU A 151 -9.01 11.99 -6.22
N ALA A 152 -10.19 12.14 -6.81
CA ALA A 152 -10.51 13.25 -7.70
C ALA A 152 -10.38 14.62 -6.99
N ARG A 153 -10.85 14.73 -5.74
CA ARG A 153 -10.70 15.94 -4.91
C ARG A 153 -9.24 16.22 -4.56
N VAL A 154 -8.48 15.18 -4.20
CA VAL A 154 -7.03 15.27 -3.94
C VAL A 154 -6.29 15.81 -5.15
N PHE A 155 -6.55 15.28 -6.34
CA PHE A 155 -5.88 15.75 -7.56
C PHE A 155 -6.26 17.17 -7.93
N ARG A 156 -7.51 17.59 -7.71
CA ARG A 156 -7.89 19.00 -7.89
C ARG A 156 -7.08 19.93 -6.98
N LEU A 157 -6.96 19.60 -5.70
CA LEU A 157 -6.16 20.40 -4.76
C LEU A 157 -4.66 20.36 -5.09
N ALA A 158 -4.15 19.19 -5.49
CA ALA A 158 -2.76 19.04 -5.90
C ALA A 158 -2.44 19.84 -7.17
N ALA A 159 -3.37 19.93 -8.12
CA ALA A 159 -3.24 20.78 -9.31
C ALA A 159 -3.04 22.25 -8.92
N SER A 160 -3.83 22.76 -7.97
CA SER A 160 -3.69 24.11 -7.43
C SER A 160 -2.35 24.33 -6.72
N ALA A 161 -1.72 23.27 -6.21
CA ALA A 161 -0.38 23.28 -5.64
C ALA A 161 0.75 23.08 -6.67
N GLY A 162 0.44 23.09 -7.97
CA GLY A 162 1.40 22.97 -9.06
C GLY A 162 1.74 21.53 -9.49
N ILE A 163 1.04 20.52 -8.97
CA ILE A 163 1.26 19.13 -9.39
C ILE A 163 0.57 18.88 -10.73
N GLY A 164 1.36 18.52 -11.74
CA GLY A 164 0.89 18.16 -13.07
C GLY A 164 0.68 16.67 -13.31
N GLY A 165 1.34 15.80 -12.55
CA GLY A 165 1.23 14.35 -12.74
C GLY A 165 1.36 13.55 -11.45
N ALA A 166 0.68 12.41 -11.38
CA ALA A 166 0.89 11.46 -10.30
C ALA A 166 1.05 10.04 -10.83
N VAL A 167 1.79 9.22 -10.09
CA VAL A 167 1.81 7.77 -10.26
C VAL A 167 1.30 7.09 -9.00
N ALA A 168 0.83 5.86 -9.11
CA ALA A 168 0.57 4.99 -7.98
C ALA A 168 0.94 3.56 -8.34
N PHE A 169 1.14 2.75 -7.30
CA PHE A 169 1.41 1.33 -7.45
C PHE A 169 0.36 0.49 -6.72
N SER A 170 -0.01 -0.61 -7.35
CA SER A 170 -0.91 -1.61 -6.79
C SER A 170 -0.17 -2.93 -6.67
N ASP A 171 -0.09 -3.47 -5.46
CA ASP A 171 0.64 -4.71 -5.17
C ASP A 171 -0.29 -5.92 -5.35
N PRO A 172 -0.11 -6.74 -6.41
CA PRO A 172 -0.97 -7.90 -6.64
C PRO A 172 -0.63 -9.07 -5.73
N MET A 173 0.46 -9.01 -4.97
CA MET A 173 0.89 -10.11 -4.12
C MET A 173 -0.06 -10.25 -2.93
N PRO A 174 -0.70 -11.42 -2.74
CA PRO A 174 -1.45 -11.70 -1.53
C PRO A 174 -0.55 -11.64 -0.29
N ARG A 175 -1.12 -11.24 0.85
CA ARG A 175 -0.40 -11.22 2.13
C ARG A 175 -1.09 -12.15 3.10
N CYS A 176 -0.32 -12.99 3.77
CA CYS A 176 -0.78 -13.82 4.88
C CYS A 176 -0.10 -13.38 6.17
N ARG A 177 -0.86 -13.37 7.26
CA ARG A 177 -0.41 -13.11 8.62
C ARG A 177 -0.65 -14.37 9.44
N PHE A 178 0.42 -14.96 9.97
CA PHE A 178 0.40 -16.17 10.79
C PHE A 178 -0.41 -17.32 10.17
N GLY A 179 -0.34 -17.46 8.84
CA GLY A 179 -1.07 -18.49 8.10
C GLY A 179 -2.48 -18.08 7.65
N GLU A 180 -3.01 -16.95 8.11
CA GLU A 180 -4.32 -16.44 7.68
C GLU A 180 -4.16 -15.38 6.58
N LEU A 181 -5.05 -15.37 5.59
CA LEU A 181 -4.96 -14.37 4.53
C LEU A 181 -5.38 -12.99 5.03
N LEU A 182 -4.45 -12.05 4.96
CA LEU A 182 -4.64 -10.64 5.29
C LEU A 182 -5.16 -9.81 4.10
N MET A 183 -4.74 -10.11 2.88
CA MET A 183 -5.27 -9.49 1.67
C MET A 183 -5.00 -10.36 0.44
N GLY A 184 -5.93 -10.40 -0.51
CA GLY A 184 -5.75 -11.09 -1.80
C GLY A 184 -4.85 -10.37 -2.81
N GLY A 185 -4.19 -9.27 -2.40
CA GLY A 185 -3.51 -8.34 -3.30
C GLY A 185 -4.49 -7.34 -3.94
N HIS A 186 -3.94 -6.31 -4.58
CA HIS A 186 -4.70 -5.24 -5.20
C HIS A 186 -4.32 -5.08 -6.67
N HIS A 187 -5.34 -4.96 -7.50
CA HIS A 187 -5.22 -4.83 -8.96
C HIS A 187 -5.61 -3.43 -9.45
N GLY A 188 -5.59 -2.43 -8.55
CA GLY A 188 -5.84 -1.03 -8.88
C GLY A 188 -7.25 -0.75 -9.42
N ILE A 189 -8.27 -1.48 -8.96
CA ILE A 189 -9.67 -1.28 -9.41
C ILE A 189 -10.12 0.17 -9.14
N ALA A 190 -9.85 0.69 -7.94
CA ALA A 190 -10.12 2.08 -7.61
C ALA A 190 -9.32 3.07 -8.47
N TYR A 191 -8.10 2.69 -8.88
CA TYR A 191 -7.28 3.52 -9.77
C TYR A 191 -7.83 3.54 -11.18
N GLN A 192 -8.26 2.39 -11.71
CA GLN A 192 -8.95 2.30 -13.00
C GLN A 192 -10.24 3.16 -12.98
N GLY A 193 -11.09 2.99 -11.96
CA GLY A 193 -12.31 3.80 -11.80
C GLY A 193 -12.05 5.29 -11.61
N GLY A 194 -10.89 5.64 -11.05
CA GLY A 194 -10.41 7.01 -10.91
C GLY A 194 -9.64 7.55 -12.12
N ASN A 195 -9.82 6.99 -13.32
CA ASN A 195 -9.15 7.38 -14.57
C ASN A 195 -7.61 7.25 -14.56
N GLY A 196 -7.07 6.36 -13.73
CA GLY A 196 -5.65 6.06 -13.70
C GLY A 196 -5.27 5.16 -14.86
N ARG A 197 -4.40 5.64 -15.76
CA ARG A 197 -3.92 4.84 -16.88
C ARG A 197 -2.96 3.76 -16.37
N HIS A 198 -3.23 2.50 -16.67
CA HIS A 198 -2.26 1.43 -16.45
C HIS A 198 -1.11 1.57 -17.46
N VAL A 199 0.12 1.70 -16.96
CA VAL A 199 1.33 2.01 -17.76
C VAL A 199 2.46 0.99 -17.57
N GLY A 200 2.17 -0.15 -16.97
CA GLY A 200 3.08 -1.29 -16.85
C GLY A 200 3.26 -1.77 -15.42
N THR A 201 4.31 -2.57 -15.20
CA THR A 201 4.60 -3.20 -13.90
C THR A 201 6.00 -2.82 -13.45
N SER A 202 6.20 -2.65 -12.14
CA SER A 202 7.54 -2.52 -11.58
C SER A 202 8.31 -3.84 -11.69
N ARG A 203 9.63 -3.79 -11.58
CA ARG A 203 10.46 -4.99 -11.65
C ARG A 203 10.16 -5.91 -10.45
N GLY A 204 9.76 -7.15 -10.74
CA GLY A 204 9.65 -8.21 -9.75
C GLY A 204 11.00 -8.69 -9.20
N GLY A 205 10.95 -9.57 -8.21
CA GLY A 205 12.16 -10.14 -7.60
C GLY A 205 11.93 -10.74 -6.22
N PRO A 206 12.99 -11.28 -5.60
CA PRO A 206 12.90 -11.84 -4.26
C PRO A 206 12.48 -10.80 -3.22
N LEU A 207 11.49 -11.14 -2.40
CA LEU A 207 11.02 -10.34 -1.28
C LEU A 207 11.08 -11.18 -0.01
N VAL A 208 11.69 -10.64 1.04
CA VAL A 208 11.65 -11.26 2.37
C VAL A 208 10.35 -10.87 3.05
N LEU A 209 9.61 -11.87 3.53
CA LEU A 209 8.38 -11.73 4.31
C LEU A 209 8.57 -12.32 5.70
N PHE A 210 7.85 -11.75 6.67
CA PHE A 210 7.78 -12.25 8.03
C PHE A 210 6.40 -12.82 8.33
N PRO A 211 6.26 -13.64 9.39
CA PRO A 211 4.97 -14.23 9.75
C PRO A 211 3.88 -13.19 10.06
N ASP A 212 4.24 -11.98 10.49
CA ASP A 212 3.32 -10.87 10.76
C ASP A 212 2.83 -10.13 9.48
N ALA A 213 3.08 -10.69 8.30
CA ALA A 213 2.83 -10.13 6.97
C ALA A 213 3.67 -8.89 6.59
N THR A 214 4.60 -8.45 7.44
CA THR A 214 5.52 -7.36 7.08
C THR A 214 6.60 -7.86 6.14
N SER A 215 7.23 -6.93 5.41
CA SER A 215 8.25 -7.27 4.42
C SER A 215 9.55 -6.52 4.65
N MET A 216 10.66 -7.13 4.25
CA MET A 216 11.97 -6.50 4.18
C MET A 216 12.45 -6.43 2.72
N PRO A 217 12.45 -5.23 2.11
CA PRO A 217 12.91 -5.07 0.74
C PRO A 217 14.39 -5.39 0.58
N ALA A 218 14.79 -5.86 -0.62
CA ALA A 218 16.18 -6.20 -0.95
C ALA A 218 17.18 -5.09 -0.59
N ARG A 219 16.83 -3.82 -0.80
CA ARG A 219 17.67 -2.67 -0.43
C ARG A 219 17.96 -2.61 1.07
N THR A 220 17.00 -2.96 1.92
CA THR A 220 17.19 -3.01 3.38
C THR A 220 18.17 -4.12 3.75
N LEU A 221 18.06 -5.29 3.12
CA LEU A 221 19.00 -6.39 3.29
C LEU A 221 20.42 -5.99 2.86
N THR A 222 20.55 -5.32 1.71
CA THR A 222 21.84 -4.79 1.24
C THR A 222 22.45 -3.83 2.26
N LYS A 223 21.66 -2.92 2.84
CA LYS A 223 22.16 -2.02 3.89
C LYS A 223 22.72 -2.76 5.09
N ILE A 224 22.05 -3.83 5.53
CA ILE A 224 22.56 -4.67 6.63
C ILE A 224 23.86 -5.33 6.20
N ARG A 225 23.88 -6.03 5.06
CA ARG A 225 25.09 -6.74 4.58
C ARG A 225 26.32 -5.84 4.47
N THR A 226 26.13 -4.60 4.02
CA THR A 226 27.23 -3.66 3.79
C THR A 226 27.49 -2.70 4.94
N GLY A 227 26.71 -2.76 6.03
CA GLY A 227 26.81 -1.79 7.14
C GLY A 227 26.48 -0.34 6.74
N ALA A 228 25.73 -0.13 5.66
CA ALA A 228 25.40 1.20 5.17
C ALA A 228 24.42 1.96 6.09
N GLN A 229 24.35 3.28 5.96
CA GLN A 229 23.53 4.13 6.82
C GLN A 229 22.08 3.64 6.99
N GLY A 230 21.66 3.55 8.25
CA GLY A 230 20.34 3.07 8.66
C GLY A 230 20.21 1.55 8.81
N TRP A 231 21.31 0.79 8.72
CA TRP A 231 21.29 -0.66 8.93
C TRP A 231 20.91 -1.06 10.35
N ARG A 232 21.31 -0.28 11.38
CA ARG A 232 21.05 -0.61 12.80
C ARG A 232 19.56 -0.73 13.09
N GLY A 233 18.74 0.25 12.70
CA GLY A 233 17.29 0.16 12.82
C GLY A 233 16.64 -0.92 11.94
N ALA A 234 17.34 -1.45 10.94
CA ALA A 234 16.90 -2.63 10.22
C ALA A 234 17.24 -3.93 10.96
N ALA A 235 18.42 -3.99 11.59
CA ALA A 235 18.84 -5.09 12.44
C ALA A 235 17.97 -5.20 13.71
N GLU A 236 17.65 -4.08 14.37
CA GLU A 236 16.74 -4.03 15.53
C GLU A 236 15.38 -4.65 15.23
N ARG A 237 14.86 -4.48 14.01
CA ARG A 237 13.60 -5.11 13.59
C ARG A 237 13.70 -6.64 13.50
N LEU A 238 14.87 -7.19 13.21
CA LEU A 238 15.12 -8.63 13.25
C LEU A 238 15.26 -9.11 14.70
N ILE A 239 15.94 -8.33 15.54
CA ILE A 239 16.13 -8.65 16.96
C ILE A 239 14.79 -8.69 17.70
N LEU A 240 13.92 -7.70 17.46
CA LEU A 240 12.55 -7.68 17.99
C LEU A 240 11.69 -8.88 17.51
N ARG A 241 12.12 -9.60 16.48
CA ARG A 241 11.48 -10.81 15.97
C ARG A 241 12.17 -12.10 16.43
N GLY A 242 13.12 -12.02 17.35
CA GLY A 242 13.81 -13.18 17.92
C GLY A 242 15.21 -13.43 17.37
N ALA A 243 15.75 -12.57 16.49
CA ALA A 243 17.15 -12.69 16.10
C ALA A 243 18.09 -12.35 17.26
N SER A 244 19.22 -13.04 17.35
CA SER A 244 20.28 -12.69 18.30
C SER A 244 20.83 -11.29 18.03
N PRO A 245 21.16 -10.50 19.06
CA PRO A 245 21.83 -9.21 18.89
C PRO A 245 23.08 -9.32 18.02
N TYR A 246 23.30 -8.33 17.17
CA TYR A 246 24.55 -8.26 16.42
C TYR A 246 25.71 -7.93 17.35
N THR A 247 26.76 -8.75 17.32
CA THR A 247 28.05 -8.48 17.95
C THR A 247 29.06 -8.03 16.88
N SER A 248 29.87 -7.02 17.18
CA SER A 248 30.89 -6.51 16.24
C SER A 248 32.00 -7.51 15.90
N THR A 249 32.03 -8.66 16.58
CA THR A 249 33.00 -9.74 16.39
C THR A 249 32.75 -10.58 15.13
N GLN A 250 31.58 -10.45 14.49
CA GLN A 250 31.25 -11.15 13.24
C GLN A 250 30.87 -10.17 12.13
N PRO A 251 31.16 -10.47 10.85
CA PRO A 251 30.67 -9.68 9.73
C PRO A 251 29.14 -9.68 9.63
N LEU A 252 28.54 -8.53 9.30
CA LEU A 252 27.08 -8.41 9.13
C LEU A 252 26.51 -9.36 8.06
N ALA A 253 27.27 -9.63 7.01
CA ALA A 253 26.89 -10.57 5.97
C ALA A 253 26.75 -12.02 6.49
N GLN A 254 27.50 -12.38 7.55
CA GLN A 254 27.42 -13.69 8.21
C GLN A 254 26.33 -13.72 9.30
N TRP A 255 26.09 -12.59 9.99
CA TRP A 255 25.00 -12.47 10.96
C TRP A 255 23.61 -12.50 10.32
N LEU A 256 23.44 -11.92 9.13
CA LEU A 256 22.12 -11.71 8.53
C LEU A 256 21.35 -13.01 8.22
N PRO A 257 21.93 -14.07 7.62
CA PRO A 257 21.19 -15.30 7.34
C PRO A 257 20.57 -15.96 8.59
N PRO A 258 21.31 -16.27 9.67
CA PRO A 258 20.70 -16.85 10.87
C PRO A 258 19.74 -15.88 11.56
N ALA A 259 19.97 -14.56 11.49
CA ALA A 259 19.03 -13.57 12.00
C ALA A 259 17.68 -13.58 11.25
N LEU A 260 17.70 -13.77 9.92
CA LEU A 260 16.48 -13.92 9.13
C LEU A 260 15.74 -15.21 9.49
N THR A 261 16.47 -16.33 9.63
CA THR A 261 15.90 -17.61 10.06
C THR A 261 15.24 -17.50 11.43
N ALA A 262 15.93 -16.92 12.42
CA ALA A 262 15.41 -16.73 13.77
C ALA A 262 14.18 -15.79 13.80
N ALA A 263 14.13 -14.80 12.90
CA ALA A 263 12.97 -13.91 12.73
C ALA A 263 11.78 -14.56 12.00
N GLY A 264 11.87 -15.85 11.65
CA GLY A 264 10.84 -16.58 10.91
C GLY A 264 10.68 -16.12 9.46
N ALA A 265 11.72 -15.54 8.87
CA ALA A 265 11.63 -14.92 7.56
C ALA A 265 11.55 -15.96 6.44
N THR A 266 10.66 -15.72 5.46
CA THR A 266 10.56 -16.50 4.22
C THR A 266 10.93 -15.63 3.03
N VAL A 267 11.47 -16.25 1.97
CA VAL A 267 11.75 -15.56 0.71
C VAL A 267 10.70 -15.96 -0.30
N VAL A 268 10.00 -14.98 -0.87
CA VAL A 268 8.99 -15.20 -1.90
C VAL A 268 9.39 -14.48 -3.19
N GLN A 269 8.98 -15.01 -4.35
CA GLN A 269 9.20 -14.35 -5.62
C GLN A 269 8.08 -13.36 -5.93
N HIS A 270 8.38 -12.06 -5.89
CA HIS A 270 7.41 -11.00 -6.14
C HIS A 270 7.23 -10.75 -7.65
N PRO A 271 5.99 -10.69 -8.19
CA PRO A 271 5.76 -10.45 -9.61
C PRO A 271 6.05 -9.00 -10.04
N GLY A 272 6.11 -8.10 -9.07
CA GLY A 272 6.15 -6.65 -9.30
C GLY A 272 4.79 -6.03 -8.99
N THR A 273 4.73 -4.71 -8.99
CA THR A 273 3.51 -3.94 -8.67
C THR A 273 3.00 -3.27 -9.94
N PHE A 274 1.70 -3.33 -10.19
CA PHE A 274 1.08 -2.61 -11.32
C PHE A 274 1.22 -1.11 -11.12
N LYS A 275 1.50 -0.38 -12.20
CA LYS A 275 1.78 1.05 -12.21
C LYS A 275 0.66 1.80 -12.92
N TYR A 276 0.13 2.81 -12.24
CA TYR A 276 -0.90 3.69 -12.75
C TYR A 276 -0.37 5.12 -12.82
N ALA A 277 -0.85 5.90 -13.79
CA ALA A 277 -0.48 7.29 -13.95
C ALA A 277 -1.71 8.17 -14.22
N TRP A 278 -1.69 9.39 -13.68
CA TRP A 278 -2.70 10.42 -13.90
C TRP A 278 -2.05 11.69 -14.41
N GLN A 279 -2.63 12.26 -15.46
CA GLN A 279 -2.44 13.65 -15.79
C GLN A 279 -3.36 14.46 -14.85
N ILE A 280 -2.76 15.22 -13.94
CA ILE A 280 -3.50 16.03 -12.94
C ILE A 280 -3.81 17.42 -13.49
N ARG A 281 -2.82 18.06 -14.11
CA ARG A 281 -2.96 19.39 -14.73
C ARG A 281 -3.21 19.25 -16.23
N THR A 282 -4.03 20.13 -16.79
CA THR A 282 -4.17 20.31 -18.23
C THR A 282 -2.90 20.92 -18.83
N GLY A 283 -2.41 20.35 -19.93
CA GLY A 283 -1.18 20.81 -20.57
C GLY A 283 -0.53 19.71 -21.40
N ARG A 284 0.25 20.08 -22.42
CA ARG A 284 1.00 19.10 -23.25
C ARG A 284 2.17 18.50 -22.49
N ASP A 285 2.82 19.30 -21.65
CA ASP A 285 3.92 18.96 -20.76
C ASP A 285 3.53 17.94 -19.67
N ALA A 286 2.28 17.98 -19.20
CA ALA A 286 1.73 17.07 -18.20
C ALA A 286 1.14 15.76 -18.77
N ARG A 287 1.18 15.56 -20.10
CA ARG A 287 0.66 14.34 -20.72
C ARG A 287 1.48 13.12 -20.30
N ILE A 288 0.77 12.01 -20.05
CA ILE A 288 1.41 10.72 -19.79
C ILE A 288 2.05 10.22 -21.08
N ALA A 289 3.39 10.12 -21.10
CA ALA A 289 4.17 9.71 -22.25
C ALA A 289 4.15 8.18 -22.50
N LEU A 290 3.85 7.39 -21.46
CA LEU A 290 3.76 5.93 -21.58
C LEU A 290 2.43 5.50 -22.22
N PRO A 291 2.45 4.42 -23.03
CA PRO A 291 1.24 3.88 -23.64
C PRO A 291 0.28 3.35 -22.56
N ALA A 292 -1.01 3.39 -22.88
CA ALA A 292 -2.01 2.70 -22.08
C ALA A 292 -1.92 1.19 -22.33
N LEU A 293 -1.91 0.41 -21.26
CA LEU A 293 -1.92 -1.05 -21.31
C LEU A 293 -3.28 -1.58 -20.81
N PRO A 294 -3.65 -2.83 -21.16
CA PRO A 294 -4.83 -3.48 -20.59
C PRO A 294 -4.78 -3.47 -19.06
N TYR A 295 -5.93 -3.21 -18.42
CA TYR A 295 -6.01 -3.21 -16.97
C TYR A 295 -5.85 -4.62 -16.40
N PRO A 296 -5.01 -4.82 -15.38
CA PRO A 296 -4.85 -6.12 -14.76
C PRO A 296 -6.16 -6.51 -14.07
N LYS A 297 -6.49 -7.79 -14.12
CA LYS A 297 -7.67 -8.37 -13.45
C LYS A 297 -7.18 -9.28 -12.33
N PRO A 298 -7.82 -9.24 -11.15
CA PRO A 298 -7.48 -10.19 -10.10
C PRO A 298 -7.86 -11.62 -10.52
N PRO A 299 -7.29 -12.63 -9.86
CA PRO A 299 -7.67 -14.03 -10.08
C PRO A 299 -9.19 -14.21 -9.91
N THR A 300 -9.76 -15.10 -10.70
CA THR A 300 -11.22 -15.30 -10.77
C THR A 300 -11.71 -16.38 -9.80
N SER A 301 -10.81 -17.07 -9.11
CA SER A 301 -11.16 -18.12 -8.14
C SER A 301 -10.27 -18.11 -6.89
N ILE A 302 -10.81 -18.64 -5.79
CA ILE A 302 -10.05 -18.87 -4.55
C ILE A 302 -8.90 -19.86 -4.80
N ASP A 303 -9.10 -20.89 -5.61
CA ASP A 303 -8.05 -21.86 -5.95
C ASP A 303 -6.87 -21.25 -6.72
N GLU A 304 -7.15 -20.26 -7.58
CA GLU A 304 -6.11 -19.49 -8.27
C GLU A 304 -5.37 -18.56 -7.30
N LEU A 305 -6.08 -17.97 -6.34
CA LEU A 305 -5.48 -17.17 -5.28
C LEU A 305 -4.60 -18.02 -4.34
N VAL A 306 -5.10 -19.18 -3.89
CA VAL A 306 -4.38 -20.15 -3.06
C VAL A 306 -3.15 -20.67 -3.80
N ARG A 307 -3.26 -21.02 -5.08
CA ARG A 307 -2.10 -21.41 -5.89
C ARG A 307 -1.06 -20.30 -5.97
N THR A 308 -1.49 -19.05 -6.09
CA THR A 308 -0.58 -17.89 -6.07
C THR A 308 0.12 -17.74 -4.71
N VAL A 309 -0.61 -17.92 -3.61
CA VAL A 309 -0.07 -17.87 -2.24
C VAL A 309 0.92 -19.02 -1.98
N LEU A 310 0.54 -20.26 -2.34
CA LEU A 310 1.35 -21.45 -2.12
C LEU A 310 2.59 -21.50 -3.04
N ALA A 311 2.47 -21.03 -4.29
CA ALA A 311 3.62 -20.86 -5.18
C ALA A 311 4.59 -19.79 -4.68
N ALA A 312 4.08 -18.74 -4.02
CA ALA A 312 4.92 -17.73 -3.36
C ALA A 312 5.61 -18.27 -2.10
N GLY A 313 5.01 -19.24 -1.39
CA GLY A 313 5.58 -19.93 -0.22
C GLY A 313 6.40 -21.18 -0.53
N GLY A 314 6.68 -21.46 -1.81
CA GLY A 314 7.42 -22.65 -2.24
C GLY A 314 8.86 -22.68 -1.72
N HIS A 315 9.07 -23.45 -0.65
CA HIS A 315 10.39 -23.84 -0.17
C HIS A 315 11.22 -24.51 -1.28
N ARG A 316 12.42 -23.95 -1.52
CA ARG A 316 13.65 -24.75 -1.55
C ARG A 316 14.47 -24.37 -0.33
#